data_AF-A0A7J4Q0H8-F1
#
_entry.id   AF-A0A7J4Q0H8-F1
#
_cell.length_a   1.000
_cell.length_b   1.000
_cell.length_c   1.000
_cell.angle_alpha   90.00
_cell.angle_beta   90.00
_cell.angle_gamma   90.00
#
_symmetry.space_group_name_H-M   'P 1'
#
loop_
_entity.id
_entity.type
_entity.pdbx_description
1 polymer ?
#
loop_
_entity_poly.entity_id
_entity_poly.type
_entity_poly.pdbx_seq_one_letter_code
_entity_poly.pdbx_strand_id
1 'polypeptide(L)'
;MRAMNFEASSGYVVISEEIRTSVLFVYIMQRKPKAWQERMLKIIEDKTKLPGGWKQTLPDFDSHLDEIGHIEDAADEEFEPFEEE
;
A
#
# COMPACT_ATOMS: atom_id res chain seq x y z
N MET A 1 3.02 -5.48 9.42
CA MET A 1 3.90 -4.28 9.56
C MET A 1 3.89 -3.53 8.22
N ARG A 2 3.77 -2.19 8.18
CA ARG A 2 3.71 -1.43 6.90
C ARG A 2 5.10 -1.29 6.27
N ALA A 3 5.20 -1.34 4.94
CA ALA A 3 6.46 -1.24 4.19
C ALA A 3 7.31 -0.03 4.61
N MET A 4 6.72 1.16 4.75
CA MET A 4 7.42 2.37 5.22
C MET A 4 8.05 2.22 6.61
N ASN A 5 7.37 1.55 7.53
CA ASN A 5 7.89 1.34 8.89
C ASN A 5 9.05 0.34 8.87
N PHE A 6 8.96 -0.65 7.98
CA PHE A 6 10.02 -1.62 7.77
C PHE A 6 11.27 -0.96 7.20
N GLU A 7 11.15 -0.11 6.17
CA GLU A 7 12.31 0.63 5.63
C GLU A 7 12.98 1.46 6.72
N ALA A 8 12.20 2.28 7.44
CA ALA A 8 12.72 3.20 8.45
C ALA A 8 13.36 2.53 9.69
N SER A 9 13.12 1.23 9.89
CA SER A 9 13.70 0.44 10.98
C SER A 9 14.84 -0.46 10.52
N SER A 10 14.75 -1.03 9.32
CA SER A 10 15.73 -1.98 8.79
C SER A 10 16.85 -1.33 7.97
N GLY A 11 16.61 -0.15 7.40
CA GLY A 11 17.54 0.52 6.50
C GLY A 11 17.57 -0.06 5.08
N TYR A 12 16.70 -1.04 4.77
CA TYR A 12 16.58 -1.59 3.42
C TYR A 12 15.53 -0.85 2.60
N VAL A 13 15.82 -0.70 1.31
CA VAL A 13 14.90 -0.17 0.31
C VAL A 13 14.00 -1.30 -0.20
N VAL A 14 12.70 -1.14 0.01
CA VAL A 14 11.62 -2.08 -0.35
C VAL A 14 10.57 -1.41 -1.26
N ILE A 15 10.28 -0.13 -1.03
CA ILE A 15 9.31 0.65 -1.82
C ILE A 15 9.99 1.14 -3.10
N SER A 16 9.38 0.83 -4.25
CA SER A 16 9.85 1.25 -5.57
C SER A 16 9.79 2.77 -5.75
N GLU A 17 10.63 3.29 -6.66
CA GLU A 17 10.71 4.74 -6.93
C GLU A 17 9.39 5.32 -7.44
N GLU A 18 8.66 4.58 -8.29
CA GLU A 18 7.33 4.95 -8.78
C GLU A 18 6.32 5.18 -7.64
N ILE A 19 6.30 4.29 -6.64
CA ILE A 19 5.39 4.45 -5.50
C ILE A 19 5.82 5.67 -4.66
N ARG A 20 7.11 5.99 -4.59
CA ARG A 20 7.61 7.14 -3.80
C ARG A 20 7.24 8.49 -4.40
N THR A 21 7.10 8.59 -5.72
CA THR A 21 6.66 9.82 -6.39
C THR A 21 5.13 9.95 -6.40
N SER A 22 4.39 8.91 -6.01
CA SER A 22 2.94 8.96 -5.91
C SER A 22 2.46 10.02 -4.92
N VAL A 23 1.33 10.65 -5.25
CA VAL A 23 0.69 11.68 -4.40
C VAL A 23 0.43 11.16 -2.99
N LEU A 24 -0.03 9.92 -2.87
CA LEU A 24 -0.31 9.29 -1.58
C LEU A 24 0.95 9.16 -0.72
N PHE A 25 2.05 8.69 -1.30
CA PHE A 25 3.30 8.54 -0.56
C PHE A 25 3.82 9.89 -0.04
N VAL A 26 3.81 10.93 -0.89
CA VAL A 26 4.23 12.28 -0.50
C VAL A 26 3.34 12.82 0.62
N TYR A 27 2.01 12.66 0.51
CA TYR A 27 1.05 13.08 1.52
C TYR A 27 1.28 12.40 2.88
N ILE A 28 1.58 11.10 2.88
CA ILE A 28 1.89 10.35 4.11
C ILE A 28 3.24 10.80 4.68
N MET A 29 4.25 11.02 3.83
CA MET A 29 5.60 11.42 4.23
C MET A 29 5.62 12.77 4.95
N GLN A 30 4.87 13.76 4.45
CA GLN A 30 4.76 15.10 5.04
C GLN A 30 4.23 15.09 6.48
N ARG A 31 3.47 14.05 6.86
CA ARG A 31 2.90 13.88 8.21
C ARG A 31 3.84 13.18 9.18
N LYS A 32 5.00 12.70 8.73
CA LYS A 32 6.00 12.05 9.59
C LYS A 32 6.89 13.09 10.27
N PRO A 33 7.39 12.82 11.48
CA PRO A 33 8.34 13.71 12.15
C PRO A 33 9.59 13.97 11.30
N LYS A 34 10.20 15.14 11.44
CA LYS A 34 11.36 15.55 10.63
C LYS A 34 12.52 14.54 10.65
N ALA A 35 12.89 14.06 11.83
CA ALA A 35 13.94 13.05 11.98
C ALA A 35 13.63 11.74 11.23
N TRP A 36 12.33 11.40 11.11
CA TRP A 36 11.88 10.22 10.37
C TRP A 36 12.01 10.43 8.86
N GLN A 37 11.66 11.62 8.37
CA GLN A 37 11.83 11.99 6.96
C GLN A 37 13.31 12.00 6.56
N GLU A 38 14.17 12.63 7.36
CA GLU A 38 15.62 12.69 7.12
C GLU A 38 16.24 11.29 7.08
N ARG A 39 15.84 10.41 8.00
CA ARG A 39 16.26 9.00 7.98
C ARG A 39 15.81 8.30 6.71
N MET A 40 14.56 8.49 6.28
CA MET A 40 14.07 7.88 5.06
C MET A 40 14.84 8.33 3.82
N LEU A 41 15.16 9.62 3.72
CA LEU A 41 15.98 10.12 2.63
C LEU A 41 17.36 9.48 2.60
N LYS A 42 17.98 9.28 3.77
CA LYS A 42 19.28 8.58 3.88
C LYS A 42 19.22 7.12 3.44
N ILE A 43 18.15 6.41 3.80
CA ILE A 43 17.94 5.01 3.39
C ILE A 43 17.75 4.90 1.87
N ILE A 44 16.99 5.84 1.29
CA ILE A 44 16.78 5.91 -0.16
C ILE A 44 18.09 6.21 -0.90
N GLU A 45 18.92 7.13 -0.35
CA GLU A 45 20.23 7.50 -0.90
C GLU A 45 21.21 6.32 -0.87
N ASP A 46 21.22 5.56 0.22
CA ASP A 46 22.07 4.38 0.44
C ASP A 46 21.75 3.24 -0.54
N LYS A 47 20.49 3.18 -1.03
CA LYS A 47 20.00 2.18 -2.01
C LYS A 47 20.28 0.72 -1.60
N THR A 48 20.43 0.48 -0.30
CA THR A 48 20.73 -0.86 0.22
C THR A 48 19.54 -1.77 -0.01
N LYS A 49 19.73 -2.75 -0.91
CA LYS A 49 18.70 -3.72 -1.28
C LYS A 49 18.55 -4.78 -0.19
N LEU A 50 17.35 -5.34 -0.10
CA LEU A 50 17.06 -6.47 0.77
C LEU A 50 18.06 -7.63 0.55
N PRO A 51 18.51 -8.30 1.62
CA PRO A 51 19.36 -9.48 1.51
C PRO A 51 18.63 -10.63 0.79
N GLY A 52 19.40 -11.40 0.02
CA GLY A 52 18.91 -12.28 -1.06
C GLY A 52 17.77 -13.24 -0.67
N GLY A 53 16.73 -13.26 -1.50
CA GLY A 53 15.61 -14.21 -1.41
C GLY A 53 14.32 -13.65 -0.80
N TRP A 54 14.31 -12.39 -0.33
CA TRP A 54 13.09 -11.78 0.18
C TRP A 54 12.05 -11.60 -0.95
N LYS A 55 10.91 -12.28 -0.81
CA LYS A 55 9.74 -12.10 -1.67
C LYS A 55 8.58 -11.60 -0.82
N GLN A 56 7.90 -10.56 -1.29
CA GLN A 56 6.65 -10.12 -0.67
C GLN A 56 5.62 -11.25 -0.76
N THR A 57 5.03 -11.64 0.37
CA THR A 57 3.85 -12.51 0.39
C THR A 57 2.64 -11.60 0.37
N LEU A 58 1.94 -11.55 -0.76
CA LEU A 58 0.64 -10.89 -0.82
C LEU A 58 -0.40 -11.80 -0.17
N PRO A 59 -1.41 -11.23 0.52
CA PRO A 59 -2.57 -12.02 0.94
C PRO A 59 -3.27 -12.58 -0.29
N ASP A 60 -3.97 -13.69 -0.11
CA ASP A 60 -4.84 -14.23 -1.13
C ASP A 60 -6.08 -13.34 -1.25
N PHE A 61 -6.13 -12.55 -2.32
CA PHE A 61 -7.24 -11.65 -2.59
C PHE A 61 -8.51 -12.40 -3.01
N ASP A 62 -8.39 -13.66 -3.45
CA ASP A 62 -9.50 -14.46 -3.96
C ASP A 62 -10.11 -15.37 -2.88
N SER A 63 -9.53 -15.39 -1.67
CA SER A 63 -10.01 -16.18 -0.54
C SER A 63 -11.47 -15.92 -0.12
N HIS A 64 -12.04 -14.77 -0.48
CA HIS A 64 -13.44 -14.41 -0.21
C HIS A 64 -14.44 -15.04 -1.19
N LEU A 65 -13.97 -15.55 -2.34
CA LEU A 65 -14.82 -16.18 -3.35
C LEU A 65 -15.41 -17.51 -2.85
N ASP A 66 -14.76 -18.15 -1.88
CA ASP A 66 -15.21 -19.42 -1.30
C ASP A 66 -16.35 -19.26 -0.26
N GLU A 67 -16.53 -18.07 0.34
CA GLU A 67 -17.53 -17.84 1.41
C GLU A 67 -18.83 -17.14 0.94
N ILE A 68 -18.80 -16.35 -0.14
CA ILE A 68 -19.94 -15.49 -0.54
C ILE A 68 -20.71 -16.03 -1.76
N GLY A 69 -20.18 -17.04 -2.47
CA GLY A 69 -20.74 -17.42 -3.76
C GLY A 69 -20.61 -16.29 -4.79
N HIS A 70 -20.94 -16.57 -6.04
CA HIS A 70 -20.92 -15.55 -7.09
C HIS A 70 -22.00 -14.51 -6.76
N ILE A 71 -21.62 -13.24 -6.63
CA ILE A 71 -22.59 -12.15 -6.78
C ILE A 71 -22.91 -12.18 -8.28
N GLU A 72 -24.09 -12.69 -8.63
CA GLU A 72 -24.59 -12.56 -10.00
C GLU A 72 -24.48 -11.09 -10.38
N ASP A 73 -23.80 -10.80 -11.50
CA ASP A 73 -23.73 -9.45 -12.07
C ASP A 73 -25.14 -8.86 -11.98
N ALA A 74 -25.29 -7.80 -11.18
CA ALA A 74 -26.59 -7.18 -10.94
C ALA A 74 -27.22 -6.92 -12.30
N ALA A 75 -28.24 -7.70 -12.64
CA ALA A 75 -28.87 -7.68 -13.95
C ALA A 75 -29.54 -6.32 -14.11
N ASP A 76 -28.83 -5.36 -14.70
CA ASP A 76 -29.30 -4.03 -15.10
C ASP A 76 -30.37 -3.43 -14.15
N GLU A 77 -30.18 -3.51 -12.83
CA GLU A 77 -31.07 -2.82 -11.90
C GLU A 77 -30.74 -1.33 -12.01
N GLU A 78 -31.52 -0.62 -12.82
CA GLU A 78 -31.54 0.83 -12.92
C GLU A 78 -31.57 1.42 -11.50
N PHE A 79 -30.66 2.36 -11.24
CA PHE A 79 -30.49 2.98 -9.94
C PHE A 79 -31.73 3.83 -9.62
N GLU A 80 -32.71 3.26 -8.90
CA GLU A 80 -33.91 3.98 -8.43
C GLU A 80 -33.50 5.05 -7.39
N PRO A 81 -33.71 6.34 -7.67
CA PRO A 81 -33.44 7.40 -6.71
C PRO A 81 -34.38 7.26 -5.50
N PHE A 82 -33.81 7.29 -4.30
CA PHE A 82 -34.59 7.27 -3.06
C PHE A 82 -35.44 8.55 -2.95
N GLU A 83 -36.77 8.40 -2.91
CA GLU A 83 -37.70 9.48 -2.54
C GLU A 83 -37.89 9.48 -1.01
N GLU A 84 -37.63 10.63 -0.39
CA GLU A 84 -37.76 10.87 1.05
C GLU A 84 -39.22 11.30 1.34
N GLU A 85 -40.01 10.49 2.05
CA GLU A 85 -41.39 10.80 2.51
C GLU A 85 -41.41 11.49 3.88
#